data_AF-W9S084-F1
#
_entry.id   AF-W9S084-F1
#
_cell.length_a   1.000
_cell.length_b   1.000
_cell.length_c   1.000
_cell.angle_alpha   90.00
_cell.angle_beta   90.00
_cell.angle_gamma   90.00
#
_symmetry.space_group_name_H-M   'P 1'
#
loop_
_entity.id
_entity.type
_entity.pdbx_description
1 polymer ?
#
loop_
_entity_poly.entity_id
_entity_poly.type
_entity_poly.pdbx_seq_one_letter_code
_entity_poly.pdbx_strand_id
1 'polypeptide(L)' 'MKSVLIINLEVKDNHEEAAVGARLALELCQEIEATESWEDSIDDILTAFEKQHRRKLLYSVSFY' A
#
# COMPACT_ATOMS: atom_id res chain seq x y z
N MET A 1 0.80 -15.03 17.69
CA MET A 1 0.25 -13.66 17.61
C MET A 1 0.07 -13.35 16.13
N LYS A 2 -1.11 -12.90 15.68
CA LYS A 2 -1.37 -12.65 14.25
C LYS A 2 -0.96 -11.21 13.92
N SER A 3 -0.05 -11.04 12.97
CA SER A 3 0.39 -9.73 12.47
C SER A 3 -0.66 -9.11 11.55
N VAL A 4 -0.68 -7.78 11.51
CA VAL A 4 -1.49 -6.96 10.59
C VAL A 4 -0.62 -5.86 10.03
N LEU A 5 -0.55 -5.78 8.71
CA LEU A 5 0.06 -4.65 8.02
C LEU A 5 -0.96 -3.51 7.90
N ILE A 6 -0.58 -2.33 8.38
CA ILE A 6 -1.36 -1.09 8.25
C ILE A 6 -0.58 -0.16 7.33
N ILE A 7 -1.21 0.29 6.24
CA ILE A 7 -0.62 1.19 5.25
C ILE A 7 -1.52 2.42 5.11
N ASN A 8 -0.91 3.61 5.13
CA ASN A 8 -1.57 4.89 4.88
C ASN A 8 -1.19 5.39 3.49
N LEU A 9 -2.19 5.49 2.61
CA LEU A 9 -2.12 6.17 1.33
C LEU A 9 -2.89 7.49 1.43
N GLU A 10 -2.20 8.62 1.32
CA GLU A 10 -2.83 9.93 1.38
C GLU A 10 -3.63 10.21 0.08
N VAL A 11 -4.90 10.58 0.25
CA VAL A 11 -5.84 10.91 -0.82
C VAL A 11 -6.58 12.18 -0.43
N LYS A 12 -6.67 13.15 -1.34
CA LYS A 12 -7.46 14.37 -1.10
C LYS A 12 -8.94 14.04 -1.13
N ASP A 13 -9.70 14.67 -0.24
CA ASP A 13 -11.16 14.47 -0.16
C ASP A 13 -11.90 15.22 -1.28
N ASN A 14 -11.82 14.66 -2.49
CA ASN A 14 -12.63 15.04 -3.63
C ASN A 14 -12.83 13.83 -4.56
N HIS A 15 -13.83 13.89 -5.43
CA HIS A 15 -14.22 12.75 -6.27
C HIS A 15 -13.11 12.29 -7.24
N GLU A 16 -12.35 13.23 -7.80
CA GLU A 16 -11.30 12.92 -8.78
C GLU A 16 -10.14 12.18 -8.11
N GLU A 17 -9.63 12.70 -6.99
CA GLU A 17 -8.55 12.09 -6.23
C GLU A 17 -9.00 10.79 -5.54
N ALA A 18 -10.26 10.67 -5.12
CA ALA A 18 -10.80 9.42 -4.59
C ALA A 18 -10.79 8.31 -5.65
N ALA A 19 -11.19 8.60 -6.90
CA ALA A 19 -11.14 7.62 -7.98
C ALA A 19 -9.70 7.19 -8.30
N VAL A 20 -8.76 8.13 -8.32
CA VAL A 20 -7.34 7.83 -8.50
C VAL A 20 -6.81 7.00 -7.33
N GLY A 21 -7.08 7.41 -6.09
CA GLY A 21 -6.66 6.73 -4.87
C GLY A 21 -7.19 5.30 -4.77
N ALA A 22 -8.45 5.07 -5.16
CA ALA A 22 -9.04 3.73 -5.20
C ALA A 22 -8.33 2.82 -6.20
N ARG A 23 -8.02 3.32 -7.41
CA ARG A 23 -7.26 2.56 -8.41
C ARG A 23 -5.85 2.22 -7.90
N LEU A 24 -5.17 3.18 -7.29
CA LEU A 24 -3.84 2.99 -6.71
C LEU A 24 -3.83 2.00 -5.54
N ALA A 25 -4.84 2.07 -4.67
CA ALA A 25 -5.00 1.12 -3.56
C ALA A 25 -5.21 -0.31 -4.09
N LEU A 26 -6.04 -0.49 -5.13
CA LEU A 26 -6.25 -1.79 -5.77
C LEU A 26 -4.94 -2.34 -6.36
N GLU A 27 -4.19 -1.51 -7.06
CA GLU A 27 -2.88 -1.88 -7.65
C GLU A 27 -1.92 -2.36 -6.55
N LEU A 28 -1.79 -1.62 -5.44
CA LEU A 28 -0.96 -2.02 -4.31
C LEU A 28 -1.43 -3.35 -3.68
N CYS A 29 -2.75 -3.55 -3.52
CA CYS A 29 -3.28 -4.81 -3.02
C CYS A 29 -2.93 -5.99 -3.93
N GLN A 30 -3.01 -5.80 -5.25
CA GLN A 30 -2.66 -6.84 -6.23
C GLN A 30 -1.16 -7.16 -6.22
N GLU A 31 -0.30 -6.16 -6.06
CA GLU A 31 1.15 -6.37 -5.92
C GLU A 31 1.48 -7.18 -4.66
N ILE A 32 0.84 -6.86 -3.52
CA ILE A 32 1.03 -7.61 -2.27
C ILE A 32 0.49 -9.04 -2.39
N GLU A 33 -0.70 -9.22 -2.97
CA GLU A 33 -1.32 -10.53 -3.18
C GLU A 33 -0.52 -11.44 -4.13
N ALA A 34 0.23 -10.87 -5.08
CA ALA A 34 1.08 -11.62 -5.98
C ALA A 34 2.35 -12.19 -5.33
N THR A 35 2.66 -11.82 -4.08
CA THR A 35 3.83 -12.33 -3.35
C THR A 35 3.50 -13.53 -2.48
N GLU A 36 4.46 -14.46 -2.34
CA GLU A 36 4.28 -15.63 -1.46
C GLU A 36 4.34 -15.25 0.03
N SER A 37 5.13 -14.23 0.36
CA SER A 37 5.37 -13.72 1.72
C SER A 37 5.43 -12.19 1.66
N TRP A 38 4.38 -11.54 2.14
CA TRP A 38 4.35 -10.07 2.18
C TRP A 38 5.35 -9.57 3.23
N GLU A 39 5.58 -10.31 4.32
CA GLU A 39 6.52 -9.94 5.37
C GLU A 39 7.95 -9.72 4.83
N ASP A 40 8.37 -10.56 3.88
CA ASP A 40 9.71 -10.47 3.28
C ASP A 40 9.78 -9.48 2.13
N SER A 41 8.64 -9.15 1.52
CA SER A 41 8.58 -8.38 0.26
C SER A 41 8.09 -6.93 0.43
N ILE A 42 7.54 -6.58 1.60
CA ILE A 42 6.79 -5.32 1.75
C ILE A 42 7.65 -4.07 1.51
N ASP A 43 8.89 -4.05 1.98
CA ASP A 43 9.77 -2.89 1.83
C ASP A 43 10.08 -2.60 0.35
N ASP A 44 10.30 -3.65 -0.44
CA ASP A 44 10.56 -3.55 -1.88
C ASP A 44 9.31 -3.12 -2.64
N ILE A 45 8.15 -3.70 -2.32
CA ILE A 45 6.85 -3.33 -2.92
C ILE A 45 6.56 -1.86 -2.67
N LEU A 46 6.65 -1.40 -1.41
CA LEU A 46 6.36 -0.01 -1.07
C LEU A 46 7.34 0.93 -1.76
N THR A 47 8.64 0.61 -1.77
CA THR A 47 9.65 1.43 -2.45
C THR A 47 9.39 1.54 -3.95
N ALA A 48 9.02 0.43 -4.61
CA ALA A 48 8.67 0.42 -6.03
C ALA A 48 7.42 1.25 -6.30
N PHE A 49 6.38 1.06 -5.49
CA PHE A 49 5.12 1.78 -5.58
C PHE A 49 5.30 3.30 -5.41
N GLU A 50 6.05 3.71 -4.37
CA GLU A 50 6.35 5.12 -4.12
C GLU A 50 7.08 5.77 -5.30
N LYS A 51 8.06 5.05 -5.88
CA LYS A 51 8.83 5.51 -7.05
C LYS A 51 7.96 5.62 -8.29
N GLN A 52 7.09 4.63 -8.52
CA GLN A 52 6.20 4.58 -9.70
C GLN A 52 5.17 5.71 -9.67
N HIS A 53 4.52 5.92 -8.54
CA HIS A 53 3.39 6.85 -8.42
C HIS A 53 3.78 8.22 -7.87
N ARG A 54 5.05 8.41 -7.45
CA ARG A 54 5.57 9.63 -6.80
C ARG A 54 4.73 10.04 -5.59
N ARG A 55 4.30 9.05 -4.80
CA ARG A 55 3.54 9.23 -3.56
C ARG A 55 4.30 8.58 -2.42
N LYS A 56 4.27 9.20 -1.25
CA LYS A 56 4.84 8.61 -0.04
C LYS A 56 3.78 7.78 0.68
N LEU A 57 4.16 6.61 1.14
CA LEU A 57 3.36 5.75 2.00
C LEU A 57 3.93 5.75 3.42
N LEU A 58 3.05 5.61 4.40
CA LEU A 58 3.45 5.28 5.76
C LEU A 58 2.92 3.89 6.05
N TYR A 59 3.70 3.04 6.71
CA TYR A 59 3.24 1.71 7.09
C TYR A 59 3.75 1.32 8.48
N SER A 60 3.04 0.37 9.10
CA SER A 60 3.42 -0.23 10.38
C SER A 60 2.86 -1.64 10.49
N VAL A 61 3.49 -2.47 11.32
CA VAL A 61 2.98 -3.80 11.67
C VAL A 61 2.40 -3.76 13.07
N SER A 62 1.17 -4.22 13.21
CA SER A 62 0.43 -4.36 14.48
C SER A 62 0.08 -5.82 14.75
N PHE A 63 -0.49 -6.09 15.92
CA PHE A 63 -0.79 -7.45 16.38
C PHE A 63 -2.18 -7.53 17.04
N TYR A 64 -2.94 -8.59 16.71
CA TYR A 64 -4.22 -8.92 17.37
C TYR A 64 -4.03 -9.55 18.75
#